data_AF-A0A938KQF3-F1
#
_entry.id   AF-A0A938KQF3-F1
#
_cell.length_a   1.000
_cell.length_b   1.000
_cell.length_c   1.000
_cell.angle_alpha   90.00
_cell.angle_beta   90.00
_cell.angle_gamma   90.00
#
_symmetry.space_group_name_H-M   'P 1'
#
loop_
_entity.id
_entity.type
_entity.pdbx_description
1 polymer ?
#
loop_
_entity_poly.entity_id
_entity_poly.type
_entity_poly.pdbx_seq_one_letter_code
_entity_poly.pdbx_strand_id
1 'polypeptide(L)'
;MSRSLALTGALAMLALVGGCKDSTAPTEKNDTTFDIDLRWVGTKPTGNVATAFDAAVARIEQIILNDLQAAKVGSKEAPFDLTKCSASMTGISSLDEIVDDLVIYAKVEAIDGVGKTLGSAGPCLTRVTGGLTVLGIMRFDSADLTDLANKGRLNAVVLHEMMHIVGVGTLWRRRGILADSGLATVRVTGPLAATACVSDHGGTTACRGGAVPAENCLDLDAALTCGAGTIDSHWKESVFQGELMTGYLQTTNPLSKMTLQSLADLGYIVSLTTAEPYTVPTPPVAIGAGAIGASLHGISEELIVLGAPMAPRFVVDELGRTTPIRYR
;
A
#
# COMPACT_ATOMS: atom_id res chain seq x y z
N MET A 1 -31.84 26.89 70.75
CA MET A 1 -32.40 26.51 69.45
C MET A 1 -31.79 27.41 68.39
N SER A 2 -31.06 26.78 67.47
CA SER A 2 -30.22 27.39 66.43
C SER A 2 -31.06 28.11 65.37
N ARG A 3 -30.63 29.28 64.88
CA ARG A 3 -31.00 29.80 63.55
C ARG A 3 -29.85 30.60 62.94
N SER A 4 -29.23 30.01 61.92
CA SER A 4 -28.18 30.55 61.06
C SER A 4 -28.66 31.73 60.21
N LEU A 5 -27.74 32.67 60.02
CA LEU A 5 -27.69 33.68 58.96
C LEU A 5 -27.70 33.03 57.57
N ALA A 6 -28.47 33.59 56.64
CA ALA A 6 -28.28 33.41 55.20
C ALA A 6 -28.12 34.80 54.57
N LEU A 7 -26.92 35.06 54.05
CA LEU A 7 -26.54 36.29 53.36
C LEU A 7 -26.77 36.08 51.85
N THR A 8 -27.78 36.72 51.27
CA THR A 8 -28.03 36.69 49.82
C THR A 8 -27.20 37.79 49.14
N GLY A 9 -26.06 37.41 48.55
CA GLY A 9 -25.29 38.26 47.66
C GLY A 9 -25.68 38.00 46.20
N ALA A 10 -26.25 38.99 45.53
CA ALA A 10 -26.51 38.96 44.09
C ALA A 10 -25.21 39.25 43.33
N LEU A 11 -24.73 38.27 42.55
CA LEU A 11 -23.58 38.43 41.66
C LEU A 11 -24.11 38.74 40.25
N ALA A 12 -23.96 40.00 39.82
CA ALA A 12 -24.24 40.41 38.45
C ALA A 12 -23.12 39.89 37.54
N MET A 13 -23.42 38.91 36.69
CA MET A 13 -22.52 38.47 35.62
C MET A 13 -22.75 39.33 34.38
N LEU A 14 -21.77 40.17 34.06
CA LEU A 14 -21.73 40.97 32.83
C LEU A 14 -21.34 40.04 31.67
N ALA A 15 -22.31 39.69 30.81
CA ALA A 15 -22.03 38.93 29.60
C ALA A 15 -21.42 39.85 28.53
N LEU A 16 -20.10 39.77 28.34
CA LEU A 16 -19.47 40.25 27.10
C LEU A 16 -19.80 39.26 25.98
N VAL A 17 -20.69 39.65 25.07
CA VAL A 17 -20.87 38.96 23.79
C VAL A 17 -19.71 39.37 22.87
N GLY A 18 -18.57 38.72 23.07
CA GLY A 18 -17.48 38.73 22.10
C GLY A 18 -17.79 37.71 21.01
N GLY A 19 -18.29 38.19 19.87
CA GLY A 19 -18.49 37.35 18.69
C GLY A 19 -17.16 36.94 18.08
N CYS A 20 -16.60 35.81 18.51
CA CYS A 20 -15.66 35.06 17.69
C CYS A 20 -16.49 34.28 16.65
N LYS A 21 -16.56 34.82 15.43
CA LYS A 21 -16.83 34.01 14.24
C LYS A 21 -15.62 33.10 14.05
N ASP A 22 -15.60 32.00 14.77
CA ASP A 22 -14.53 31.02 14.65
C ASP A 22 -14.91 29.98 13.60
N SER A 23 -14.10 30.00 12.54
CA SER A 23 -13.69 28.88 11.71
C SER A 23 -14.77 27.83 11.37
N THR A 24 -15.26 27.87 10.14
CA THR A 24 -15.79 26.67 9.47
C THR A 24 -14.68 25.62 9.50
N ALA A 25 -14.76 24.68 10.45
CA ALA A 25 -13.99 23.44 10.39
C ALA A 25 -14.24 22.81 9.01
N PRO A 26 -13.21 22.25 8.35
CA PRO A 26 -13.43 21.42 7.18
C PRO A 26 -14.43 20.34 7.61
N THR A 27 -15.56 20.25 6.91
CA THR A 27 -16.54 19.21 7.18
C THR A 27 -15.87 17.89 6.84
N GLU A 28 -15.69 17.02 7.83
CA GLU A 28 -15.35 15.62 7.60
C GLU A 28 -16.35 15.07 6.56
N LYS A 29 -15.85 14.42 5.52
CA LYS A 29 -16.71 13.67 4.60
C LYS A 29 -17.37 12.62 5.49
N ASN A 30 -18.69 12.68 5.63
CA ASN A 30 -19.43 11.74 6.48
C ASN A 30 -19.60 10.42 5.70
N ASP A 31 -18.47 9.86 5.29
CA ASP A 31 -18.34 8.55 4.67
C ASP A 31 -18.23 7.52 5.80
N THR A 32 -18.76 6.33 5.57
CA THR A 32 -18.64 5.20 6.52
C THR A 32 -17.88 4.04 5.89
N THR A 33 -17.36 4.25 4.68
CA THR A 33 -16.66 3.29 3.85
C THR A 33 -15.31 3.85 3.44
N PHE A 34 -14.36 2.94 3.18
CA PHE A 34 -13.01 3.32 2.76
C PHE A 34 -13.02 4.02 1.40
N ASP A 35 -12.42 5.20 1.30
CA ASP A 35 -12.31 6.01 0.08
C ASP A 35 -10.85 6.35 -0.28
N ILE A 36 -10.54 6.37 -1.58
CA ILE A 36 -9.24 6.80 -2.08
C ILE A 36 -9.39 8.08 -2.91
N ASP A 37 -8.85 9.19 -2.39
CA ASP A 37 -8.72 10.43 -3.14
C ASP A 37 -7.46 10.37 -4.04
N LEU A 38 -7.65 9.97 -5.30
CA LEU A 38 -6.59 9.92 -6.30
C LEU A 38 -6.39 11.28 -6.99
N ARG A 39 -5.24 11.90 -6.74
CA ARG A 39 -4.86 13.22 -7.27
C ARG A 39 -3.68 13.11 -8.23
N TRP A 40 -3.70 13.91 -9.28
CA TRP A 40 -2.66 13.90 -10.31
C TRP A 40 -1.66 15.04 -10.14
N VAL A 41 -0.37 14.69 -10.23
CA VAL A 41 0.72 15.66 -10.37
C VAL A 41 1.01 15.88 -11.85
N GLY A 42 0.72 17.08 -12.33
CA GLY A 42 0.81 17.40 -13.75
C GLY A 42 -0.45 16.99 -14.51
N THR A 43 -0.28 16.48 -15.73
CA THR A 43 -1.42 16.15 -16.61
C THR A 43 -1.97 14.77 -16.26
N LYS A 44 -3.26 14.69 -15.92
CA LYS A 44 -3.97 13.41 -15.77
C LYS A 44 -3.91 12.65 -17.11
N PRO A 45 -3.47 11.38 -17.14
CA PRO A 45 -3.50 10.56 -18.35
C PRO A 45 -4.95 10.34 -18.81
N THR A 46 -5.12 9.85 -20.04
CA THR A 46 -6.44 9.65 -20.65
C THR A 46 -6.60 8.21 -21.16
N GLY A 47 -7.82 7.83 -21.58
CA GLY A 47 -8.11 6.52 -22.16
C GLY A 47 -7.80 5.37 -21.19
N ASN A 48 -7.28 4.27 -21.73
CA ASN A 48 -7.01 3.04 -20.98
C ASN A 48 -6.09 3.26 -19.77
N VAL A 49 -5.18 4.24 -19.84
CA VAL A 49 -4.31 4.57 -18.71
C VAL A 49 -5.12 5.12 -17.56
N ALA A 50 -5.98 6.13 -17.79
CA ALA A 50 -6.85 6.65 -16.73
C ALA A 50 -7.75 5.57 -16.14
N THR A 51 -8.35 4.74 -17.01
CA THR A 51 -9.23 3.64 -16.59
C THR A 51 -8.52 2.62 -15.72
N ALA A 52 -7.22 2.33 -15.94
CA ALA A 52 -6.46 1.40 -15.10
C ALA A 52 -6.33 1.90 -13.65
N PHE A 53 -6.09 3.20 -13.45
CA PHE A 53 -6.02 3.79 -12.11
C PHE A 53 -7.39 3.84 -11.44
N ASP A 54 -8.43 4.28 -12.16
CA ASP A 54 -9.79 4.31 -11.64
C ASP A 54 -10.26 2.88 -11.24
N ALA A 55 -9.88 1.85 -12.02
CA ALA A 55 -10.17 0.46 -11.70
C ALA A 55 -9.40 -0.07 -10.48
N ALA A 56 -8.14 0.33 -10.31
CA ALA A 56 -7.35 -0.04 -9.13
C ALA A 56 -7.92 0.57 -7.85
N VAL A 57 -8.34 1.85 -7.89
CA VAL A 57 -9.03 2.52 -6.79
C VAL A 57 -10.29 1.76 -6.41
N ALA A 58 -11.22 1.57 -7.37
CA ALA A 58 -12.48 0.88 -7.12
C ALA A 58 -12.26 -0.56 -6.59
N ARG A 59 -11.18 -1.21 -7.02
CA ARG A 59 -10.83 -2.56 -6.56
C ARG A 59 -10.41 -2.57 -5.10
N ILE A 60 -9.61 -1.61 -4.66
CA ILE A 60 -9.15 -1.52 -3.28
C ILE A 60 -10.30 -1.10 -2.35
N GLU A 61 -11.15 -0.18 -2.77
CA GLU A 61 -12.36 0.23 -2.02
C GLU A 61 -13.37 -0.92 -1.86
N GLN A 62 -13.42 -1.87 -2.79
CA GLN A 62 -14.20 -3.10 -2.60
C GLN A 62 -13.55 -4.09 -1.61
N ILE A 63 -12.22 -4.02 -1.45
CA ILE A 63 -11.46 -4.90 -0.56
C ILE A 63 -11.49 -4.37 0.86
N ILE A 64 -11.23 -3.09 1.09
CA ILE A 64 -11.14 -2.49 2.41
C ILE A 64 -12.51 -1.92 2.78
N LEU A 65 -13.09 -2.41 3.87
CA LEU A 65 -14.49 -2.12 4.23
C LEU A 65 -14.62 -1.07 5.31
N ASN A 66 -13.60 -0.92 6.16
CA ASN A 66 -13.67 0.02 7.26
C ASN A 66 -13.17 1.39 6.86
N ASP A 67 -13.97 2.38 7.21
CA ASP A 67 -13.54 3.77 7.37
C ASP A 67 -12.36 3.86 8.37
N LEU A 68 -11.37 4.68 8.04
CA LEU A 68 -10.22 5.02 8.85
C LEU A 68 -10.38 6.43 9.40
N GLN A 69 -10.01 6.60 10.67
CA GLN A 69 -9.96 7.90 11.31
C GLN A 69 -9.30 8.97 10.41
N ALA A 70 -10.04 10.04 10.12
CA ALA A 70 -9.53 11.17 9.36
C ALA A 70 -8.25 11.74 9.99
N ALA A 71 -7.29 12.11 9.15
CA ALA A 71 -5.98 12.58 9.59
C ALA A 71 -5.73 14.00 9.07
N LYS A 72 -5.37 14.92 9.96
CA LYS A 72 -4.83 16.22 9.56
C LYS A 72 -3.48 16.02 8.89
N VAL A 73 -3.24 16.67 7.76
CA VAL A 73 -1.94 16.69 7.07
C VAL A 73 -1.49 18.13 6.90
N GLY A 74 -0.41 18.51 7.59
CA GLY A 74 0.10 19.87 7.63
C GLY A 74 -0.74 20.82 8.48
N SER A 75 -0.31 22.08 8.56
CA SER A 75 -1.08 23.19 9.13
C SER A 75 -0.82 24.48 8.34
N LYS A 76 -1.58 25.55 8.62
CA LYS A 76 -1.34 26.87 8.01
C LYS A 76 0.09 27.39 8.27
N GLU A 77 0.61 27.12 9.46
CA GLU A 77 1.94 27.54 9.90
C GLU A 77 3.05 26.60 9.41
N ALA A 78 2.72 25.33 9.16
CA ALA A 78 3.65 24.30 8.72
C ALA A 78 2.99 23.36 7.71
N PRO A 79 2.70 23.82 6.48
CA PRO A 79 2.03 23.00 5.49
C PRO A 79 2.97 21.87 5.02
N PHE A 80 2.40 20.74 4.63
CA PHE A 80 3.17 19.57 4.24
C PHE A 80 3.60 19.65 2.77
N ASP A 81 4.91 19.60 2.54
CA ASP A 81 5.51 19.65 1.21
C ASP A 81 5.68 18.23 0.64
N LEU A 82 4.99 17.93 -0.47
CA LEU A 82 5.05 16.63 -1.15
C LEU A 82 6.44 16.27 -1.69
N THR A 83 7.32 17.25 -1.91
CA THR A 83 8.71 16.95 -2.33
C THR A 83 9.49 16.17 -1.27
N LYS A 84 9.02 16.18 -0.02
CA LYS A 84 9.51 15.32 1.07
C LYS A 84 9.20 13.84 0.83
N CYS A 85 8.17 13.52 0.05
CA CYS A 85 7.82 12.14 -0.33
C CYS A 85 8.71 11.65 -1.47
N SER A 86 8.82 12.44 -2.54
CA SER A 86 9.74 12.22 -3.67
C SER A 86 10.10 13.57 -4.27
N ALA A 87 11.37 13.77 -4.64
CA ALA A 87 11.84 15.02 -5.23
C ALA A 87 11.12 15.37 -6.55
N SER A 88 10.52 14.40 -7.24
CA SER A 88 9.77 14.64 -8.47
C SER A 88 8.34 15.15 -8.25
N MET A 89 7.83 15.16 -7.01
CA MET A 89 6.48 15.63 -6.65
C MET A 89 6.44 17.16 -6.51
N THR A 90 6.80 17.85 -7.59
CA THR A 90 6.80 19.32 -7.69
C THR A 90 5.56 19.83 -8.42
N GLY A 91 5.29 21.15 -8.32
CA GLY A 91 4.15 21.78 -9.00
C GLY A 91 2.80 21.62 -8.30
N ILE A 92 2.81 21.09 -7.08
CA ILE A 92 1.64 20.99 -6.20
C ILE A 92 1.83 21.93 -5.00
N SER A 93 0.77 22.61 -4.62
CA SER A 93 0.75 23.41 -3.38
C SER A 93 0.96 22.50 -2.16
N SER A 94 1.68 22.98 -1.16
CA SER A 94 1.82 22.24 0.09
C SER A 94 0.46 22.04 0.77
N LEU A 95 0.29 20.89 1.41
CA LEU A 95 -0.99 20.45 1.97
C LEU A 95 -1.23 21.07 3.36
N ASP A 96 -2.48 21.47 3.58
CA ASP A 96 -3.04 21.83 4.88
C ASP A 96 -4.52 21.41 4.88
N GLU A 97 -4.78 20.12 5.05
CA GLU A 97 -6.12 19.57 4.89
C GLU A 97 -6.40 18.42 5.86
N ILE A 98 -7.66 18.02 5.97
CA ILE A 98 -8.07 16.79 6.62
C ILE A 98 -8.20 15.76 5.51
N VAL A 99 -7.41 14.68 5.60
CA VAL A 99 -7.50 13.53 4.70
C VAL A 99 -8.40 12.50 5.36
N ASP A 100 -9.51 12.22 4.70
CA ASP A 100 -10.33 11.05 5.00
C ASP A 100 -9.70 9.82 4.34
N ASP A 101 -9.62 8.71 5.06
CA ASP A 101 -8.98 7.45 4.61
C ASP A 101 -7.58 7.53 3.99
N LEU A 102 -7.49 7.77 2.68
CA LEU A 102 -6.25 7.73 1.92
C LEU A 102 -6.27 8.72 0.75
N VAL A 103 -5.27 9.61 0.70
CA VAL A 103 -4.97 10.39 -0.51
C VAL A 103 -3.77 9.79 -1.23
N ILE A 104 -3.86 9.64 -2.56
CA ILE A 104 -2.78 9.16 -3.41
C ILE A 104 -2.42 10.23 -4.42
N TYR A 105 -1.14 10.62 -4.48
CA TYR A 105 -0.62 11.47 -5.55
C TYR A 105 0.07 10.63 -6.61
N ALA A 106 -0.54 10.56 -7.80
CA ALA A 106 -0.01 9.85 -8.96
C ALA A 106 0.66 10.82 -9.95
N LYS A 107 1.80 10.40 -10.51
CA LYS A 107 2.54 11.13 -11.54
C LYS A 107 2.96 10.21 -12.68
N VAL A 108 2.62 10.60 -13.91
CA VAL A 108 3.22 10.00 -15.11
C VAL A 108 4.38 10.90 -15.54
N GLU A 109 5.58 10.35 -15.62
CA GLU A 109 6.78 11.08 -16.02
C GLU A 109 7.78 10.17 -16.74
N ALA A 110 8.80 10.72 -17.38
CA ALA A 110 9.92 9.91 -17.85
C ALA A 110 10.77 9.47 -16.65
N ILE A 111 11.08 8.18 -16.54
CA ILE A 111 11.89 7.64 -15.44
C ILE A 111 13.24 7.16 -15.97
N ASP A 112 13.25 6.10 -16.77
CA ASP A 112 14.48 5.49 -17.28
C ASP A 112 14.34 4.84 -18.67
N GLY A 113 13.17 5.00 -19.29
CA GLY A 113 12.87 4.54 -20.64
C GLY A 113 12.28 3.14 -20.67
N VAL A 114 11.98 2.66 -21.89
CA VAL A 114 11.19 1.44 -22.10
C VAL A 114 11.82 0.21 -21.44
N GLY A 115 10.99 -0.59 -20.78
CA GLY A 115 11.30 -1.95 -20.32
C GLY A 115 12.13 -2.03 -19.04
N LYS A 116 12.31 -0.90 -18.33
CA LYS A 116 13.02 -0.84 -17.05
C LYS A 116 12.03 -0.63 -15.91
N THR A 117 11.99 0.55 -15.30
CA THR A 117 11.11 0.83 -14.17
C THR A 117 9.72 1.18 -14.67
N LEU A 118 8.79 0.22 -14.62
CA LEU A 118 7.40 0.48 -15.06
C LEU A 118 6.69 1.54 -14.21
N GLY A 119 6.91 1.46 -12.91
CA GLY A 119 6.34 2.36 -11.93
C GLY A 119 6.86 2.04 -10.55
N SER A 120 6.62 2.94 -9.61
CA SER A 120 6.89 2.73 -8.20
C SER A 120 5.88 3.46 -7.34
N ALA A 121 5.48 2.82 -6.26
CA ALA A 121 4.52 3.38 -5.35
C ALA A 121 4.78 2.99 -3.89
N GLY A 122 4.17 3.74 -3.00
CA GLY A 122 4.15 3.38 -1.59
C GLY A 122 3.70 4.51 -0.68
N PRO A 123 3.53 4.22 0.61
CA PRO A 123 3.21 5.23 1.60
C PRO A 123 4.30 6.29 1.72
N CYS A 124 3.88 7.54 1.88
CA CYS A 124 4.73 8.62 2.36
C CYS A 124 4.43 8.96 3.82
N LEU A 125 3.14 9.13 4.15
CA LEU A 125 2.66 9.39 5.51
C LEU A 125 1.85 8.21 6.03
N THR A 126 2.08 7.86 7.28
CA THR A 126 1.23 6.93 8.02
C THR A 126 0.64 7.63 9.25
N ARG A 127 -0.55 7.21 9.65
CA ARG A 127 -1.17 7.62 10.90
C ARG A 127 -0.27 7.21 12.07
N VAL A 128 -0.17 8.05 13.09
CA VAL A 128 0.46 7.65 14.36
C VAL A 128 -0.34 6.51 15.00
N THR A 129 -1.67 6.64 15.01
CA THR A 129 -2.62 5.63 15.49
C THR A 129 -2.87 4.60 14.40
N GLY A 130 -2.82 3.31 14.73
CA GLY A 130 -3.03 2.22 13.76
C GLY A 130 -1.89 2.00 12.76
N GLY A 131 -1.12 3.03 12.41
CA GLY A 131 0.07 2.89 11.56
C GLY A 131 -0.23 2.71 10.06
N LEU A 132 -1.48 2.86 9.64
CA LEU A 132 -1.94 2.75 8.26
C LEU A 132 -1.66 4.02 7.46
N THR A 133 -1.62 3.90 6.14
CA THR A 133 -1.24 4.98 5.23
C THR A 133 -2.29 6.09 5.19
N VAL A 134 -1.86 7.35 5.27
CA VAL A 134 -2.70 8.55 5.04
C VAL A 134 -2.45 9.12 3.66
N LEU A 135 -1.17 9.14 3.26
CA LEU A 135 -0.73 9.74 2.01
C LEU A 135 0.22 8.78 1.32
N GLY A 136 -0.17 8.32 0.13
CA GLY A 136 0.65 7.55 -0.79
C GLY A 136 1.13 8.39 -1.97
N ILE A 137 2.21 7.96 -2.60
CA ILE A 137 2.61 8.47 -3.91
C ILE A 137 2.83 7.34 -4.91
N MET A 138 2.54 7.61 -6.18
CA MET A 138 2.78 6.70 -7.30
C MET A 138 3.48 7.43 -8.45
N ARG A 139 4.41 6.76 -9.09
CA ARG A 139 5.12 7.23 -10.28
C ARG A 139 5.09 6.14 -11.34
N PHE A 140 4.82 6.49 -12.58
CA PHE A 140 4.86 5.55 -13.70
C PHE A 140 5.69 6.11 -14.85
N ASP A 141 6.50 5.25 -15.49
CA ASP A 141 7.25 5.67 -16.66
C ASP A 141 6.30 5.81 -17.85
N SER A 142 6.18 7.05 -18.32
CA SER A 142 5.43 7.40 -19.52
C SER A 142 5.81 6.57 -20.75
N ALA A 143 7.05 6.06 -20.83
CA ALA A 143 7.55 5.26 -21.93
C ALA A 143 6.89 3.87 -22.01
N ASP A 144 6.43 3.32 -20.88
CA ASP A 144 5.93 1.94 -20.81
C ASP A 144 4.40 1.82 -20.83
N LEU A 145 3.69 2.88 -20.43
CA LEU A 145 2.23 2.82 -20.20
C LEU A 145 1.43 2.38 -21.42
N THR A 146 1.82 2.82 -22.63
CA THR A 146 1.10 2.46 -23.85
C THR A 146 1.28 0.98 -24.19
N ASP A 147 2.51 0.46 -24.06
CA ASP A 147 2.80 -0.94 -24.33
C ASP A 147 2.15 -1.86 -23.29
N LEU A 148 2.20 -1.48 -22.00
CA LEU A 148 1.49 -2.18 -20.93
C LEU A 148 -0.02 -2.21 -21.17
N ALA A 149 -0.61 -1.11 -21.65
CA ALA A 149 -2.03 -1.05 -21.98
C ALA A 149 -2.37 -1.98 -23.16
N ASN A 150 -1.55 -1.96 -24.22
CA ASN A 150 -1.77 -2.79 -25.42
C ASN A 150 -1.59 -4.28 -25.13
N LYS A 151 -0.67 -4.64 -24.23
CA LYS A 151 -0.45 -6.02 -23.76
C LYS A 151 -1.44 -6.47 -22.67
N GLY A 152 -2.36 -5.60 -22.23
CA GLY A 152 -3.32 -5.91 -21.18
C GLY A 152 -2.71 -6.07 -19.78
N ARG A 153 -1.48 -5.60 -19.56
CA ARG A 153 -0.74 -5.73 -18.29
C ARG A 153 -0.93 -4.53 -17.36
N LEU A 154 -1.35 -3.38 -17.91
CA LEU A 154 -1.40 -2.13 -17.15
C LEU A 154 -2.27 -2.19 -15.89
N ASN A 155 -3.44 -2.82 -15.95
CA ASN A 155 -4.33 -2.93 -14.78
C ASN A 155 -3.65 -3.69 -13.63
N ALA A 156 -2.94 -4.78 -13.93
CA ALA A 156 -2.23 -5.55 -12.92
C ALA A 156 -1.09 -4.72 -12.30
N VAL A 157 -0.32 -4.00 -13.12
CA VAL A 157 0.78 -3.15 -12.64
C VAL A 157 0.25 -2.04 -11.73
N VAL A 158 -0.79 -1.32 -12.15
CA VAL A 158 -1.34 -0.21 -11.34
C VAL A 158 -1.92 -0.72 -10.04
N LEU A 159 -2.65 -1.85 -10.06
CA LEU A 159 -3.17 -2.46 -8.84
C LEU A 159 -2.05 -2.93 -7.91
N HIS A 160 -1.01 -3.59 -8.44
CA HIS A 160 0.15 -4.01 -7.67
C HIS A 160 0.80 -2.84 -6.92
N GLU A 161 1.12 -1.78 -7.65
CA GLU A 161 1.73 -0.58 -7.07
C GLU A 161 0.80 0.08 -6.04
N MET A 162 -0.51 0.08 -6.28
CA MET A 162 -1.47 0.68 -5.34
C MET A 162 -1.65 -0.19 -4.09
N MET A 163 -1.48 -1.52 -4.19
CA MET A 163 -1.44 -2.44 -3.04
C MET A 163 -0.23 -2.17 -2.13
N HIS A 164 0.90 -1.74 -2.68
CA HIS A 164 2.03 -1.26 -1.89
C HIS A 164 1.71 0.01 -1.10
N ILE A 165 0.83 0.87 -1.59
CA ILE A 165 0.40 2.06 -0.84
C ILE A 165 -0.41 1.68 0.39
N VAL A 166 -1.37 0.76 0.24
CA VAL A 166 -2.21 0.32 1.38
C VAL A 166 -1.46 -0.59 2.35
N GLY A 167 -0.32 -1.15 1.96
CA GLY A 167 0.71 -1.57 2.91
C GLY A 167 1.28 -2.96 2.72
N VAL A 168 0.86 -3.69 1.68
CA VAL A 168 1.46 -4.98 1.33
C VAL A 168 2.92 -4.73 0.98
N GLY A 169 3.85 -5.44 1.61
CA GLY A 169 5.30 -5.21 1.47
C GLY A 169 5.84 -4.03 2.26
N THR A 170 5.20 -2.87 2.16
CA THR A 170 5.74 -1.59 2.67
C THR A 170 5.49 -1.36 4.16
N LEU A 171 4.43 -1.94 4.73
CA LEU A 171 4.07 -1.79 6.14
C LEU A 171 4.42 -3.02 6.98
N TRP A 172 4.73 -4.19 6.39
CA TRP A 172 4.98 -5.43 7.13
C TRP A 172 6.03 -5.26 8.25
N ARG A 173 7.20 -4.70 7.94
CA ARG A 173 8.27 -4.45 8.91
C ARG A 173 7.84 -3.50 10.02
N ARG A 174 7.18 -2.39 9.66
CA ARG A 174 6.76 -1.36 10.63
C ARG A 174 5.63 -1.86 11.54
N ARG A 175 4.80 -2.77 11.04
CA ARG A 175 3.73 -3.43 11.80
C ARG A 175 4.21 -4.66 12.57
N GLY A 176 5.50 -4.99 12.49
CA GLY A 176 6.11 -6.09 13.25
C GLY A 176 5.71 -7.47 12.77
N ILE A 177 5.22 -7.58 11.52
CA ILE A 177 4.81 -8.86 10.92
C ILE A 177 5.80 -9.34 9.86
N LEU A 178 6.95 -8.68 9.67
CA LEU A 178 8.06 -9.20 8.86
C LEU A 178 9.15 -9.73 9.79
N ALA A 179 9.39 -11.04 9.75
CA ALA A 179 10.48 -11.69 10.47
C ALA A 179 11.65 -11.99 9.53
N ASP A 180 12.86 -12.03 10.09
CA ASP A 180 14.10 -12.42 9.39
C ASP A 180 14.40 -11.57 8.14
N SER A 181 14.03 -10.28 8.18
CA SER A 181 14.34 -9.29 7.13
C SER A 181 15.81 -9.31 6.72
N GLY A 182 16.05 -9.36 5.41
CA GLY A 182 17.40 -9.46 4.84
C GLY A 182 18.07 -10.85 4.95
N LEU A 183 17.38 -11.86 5.49
CA LEU A 183 17.89 -13.23 5.59
C LEU A 183 17.16 -14.17 4.61
N ALA A 184 17.76 -15.32 4.34
CA ALA A 184 17.16 -16.37 3.51
C ALA A 184 15.82 -16.88 4.05
N THR A 185 15.55 -16.71 5.35
CA THR A 185 14.34 -17.19 6.04
C THR A 185 13.26 -16.13 6.21
N VAL A 186 13.39 -14.98 5.53
CA VAL A 186 12.42 -13.88 5.60
C VAL A 186 11.00 -14.36 5.33
N ARG A 187 10.08 -13.93 6.20
CA ARG A 187 8.68 -14.35 6.15
C ARG A 187 7.76 -13.33 6.79
N VAL A 188 6.54 -13.27 6.28
CA VAL A 188 5.45 -12.52 6.87
C VAL A 188 4.74 -13.40 7.90
N THR A 189 4.72 -12.99 9.16
CA THR A 189 4.16 -13.72 10.30
C THR A 189 2.71 -13.34 10.59
N GLY A 190 2.00 -12.81 9.59
CA GLY A 190 0.58 -12.53 9.66
C GLY A 190 -0.25 -13.83 9.67
N PRO A 191 -0.99 -14.15 10.74
CA PRO A 191 -1.68 -15.42 10.87
C PRO A 191 -2.81 -15.61 9.86
N LEU A 192 -3.48 -14.53 9.43
CA LEU A 192 -4.58 -14.62 8.47
C LEU A 192 -4.05 -14.94 7.07
N ALA A 193 -3.00 -14.25 6.62
CA ALA A 193 -2.34 -14.52 5.34
C ALA A 193 -1.78 -15.95 5.30
N ALA A 194 -1.11 -16.39 6.38
CA ALA A 194 -0.59 -17.75 6.47
C ALA A 194 -1.69 -18.82 6.43
N THR A 195 -2.83 -18.56 7.08
CA THR A 195 -3.99 -19.48 7.05
C THR A 195 -4.58 -19.57 5.65
N ALA A 196 -4.75 -18.44 4.96
CA ALA A 196 -5.24 -18.42 3.57
C ALA A 196 -4.26 -19.12 2.61
N CYS A 197 -2.96 -18.90 2.76
CA CYS A 197 -1.95 -19.62 1.98
C CYS A 197 -2.12 -21.15 2.06
N VAL A 198 -2.36 -21.67 3.27
CA VAL A 198 -2.53 -23.13 3.47
C VAL A 198 -3.91 -23.60 3.02
N SER A 199 -4.97 -22.98 3.53
CA SER A 199 -6.34 -23.51 3.42
C SER A 199 -7.06 -23.14 2.12
N ASP A 200 -6.80 -21.95 1.56
CA ASP A 200 -7.43 -21.49 0.32
C ASP A 200 -6.54 -21.77 -0.92
N HIS A 201 -5.22 -21.82 -0.75
CA HIS A 201 -4.28 -21.87 -1.89
C HIS A 201 -3.41 -23.13 -1.93
N GLY A 202 -3.56 -24.07 -0.99
CA GLY A 202 -2.85 -25.36 -1.00
C GLY A 202 -1.35 -25.27 -0.65
N GLY A 203 -0.89 -24.15 -0.11
CA GLY A 203 0.51 -23.90 0.28
C GLY A 203 0.95 -24.63 1.56
N THR A 204 0.49 -25.87 1.81
CA THR A 204 0.73 -26.62 3.05
C THR A 204 2.20 -26.77 3.42
N THR A 205 3.07 -26.87 2.41
CA THR A 205 4.52 -26.96 2.59
C THR A 205 5.15 -25.58 2.68
N ALA A 206 4.79 -24.67 1.77
CA ALA A 206 5.37 -23.33 1.67
C ALA A 206 5.11 -22.48 2.91
N CYS A 207 3.89 -22.53 3.44
CA CYS A 207 3.45 -21.73 4.59
C CYS A 207 3.38 -22.54 5.88
N ARG A 208 4.13 -23.64 5.94
CA ARG A 208 4.25 -24.49 7.12
C ARG A 208 4.80 -23.68 8.29
N GLY A 209 4.12 -23.71 9.43
CA GLY A 209 4.54 -22.98 10.63
C GLY A 209 3.87 -21.61 10.80
N GLY A 210 2.87 -21.28 9.98
CA GLY A 210 2.03 -20.10 10.21
C GLY A 210 2.66 -18.79 9.75
N ALA A 211 3.44 -18.84 8.67
CA ALA A 211 4.03 -17.65 8.05
C ALA A 211 4.13 -17.84 6.54
N VAL A 212 4.15 -16.73 5.80
CA VAL A 212 4.24 -16.70 4.32
C VAL A 212 5.65 -16.26 3.91
N PRO A 213 6.40 -17.04 3.11
CA PRO A 213 7.71 -16.60 2.61
C PRO A 213 7.66 -15.25 1.88
N ALA A 214 8.54 -14.33 2.26
CA ALA A 214 8.74 -13.08 1.52
C ALA A 214 9.96 -13.22 0.58
N GLU A 215 10.06 -12.34 -0.40
CA GLU A 215 11.15 -12.37 -1.37
C GLU A 215 12.50 -12.11 -0.70
N ASN A 216 13.48 -12.96 -1.00
CA ASN A 216 14.84 -12.92 -0.51
C ASN A 216 15.88 -12.91 -1.64
N CYS A 217 15.43 -12.87 -2.90
CA CYS A 217 16.22 -12.98 -4.12
C CYS A 217 17.00 -14.29 -4.29
N LEU A 218 16.63 -15.33 -3.55
CA LEU A 218 17.24 -16.65 -3.66
C LEU A 218 16.32 -17.59 -4.43
N ASP A 219 16.93 -18.56 -5.11
CA ASP A 219 16.23 -19.60 -5.87
C ASP A 219 15.37 -19.05 -7.03
N LEU A 220 15.76 -17.88 -7.55
CA LEU A 220 15.16 -17.27 -8.73
C LEU A 220 15.79 -17.82 -10.02
N ASP A 221 15.06 -17.71 -11.13
CA ASP A 221 15.64 -17.92 -12.45
C ASP A 221 16.80 -16.95 -12.67
N ALA A 222 17.88 -17.42 -13.30
CA ALA A 222 19.05 -16.59 -13.57
C ALA A 222 18.75 -15.41 -14.53
N ALA A 223 17.64 -15.47 -15.26
CA ALA A 223 17.15 -14.37 -16.08
C ALA A 223 16.54 -13.22 -15.25
N LEU A 224 16.22 -13.45 -13.97
CA LEU A 224 15.60 -12.47 -13.09
C LEU A 224 16.64 -11.59 -12.40
N THR A 225 16.51 -10.28 -12.57
CA THR A 225 17.21 -9.33 -11.71
C THR A 225 16.40 -9.09 -10.45
N CYS A 226 17.04 -9.25 -9.30
CA CYS A 226 16.42 -9.04 -8.01
C CYS A 226 17.29 -8.12 -7.16
N GLY A 227 16.67 -7.23 -6.38
CA GLY A 227 17.41 -6.22 -5.62
C GLY A 227 16.66 -5.69 -4.42
N ALA A 228 17.17 -4.62 -3.82
CA ALA A 228 16.58 -3.99 -2.63
C ALA A 228 15.14 -3.51 -2.85
N GLY A 229 14.72 -3.28 -4.10
CA GLY A 229 13.34 -2.98 -4.44
C GLY A 229 12.41 -4.20 -4.42
N THR A 230 12.95 -5.42 -4.42
CA THR A 230 12.15 -6.65 -4.43
C THR A 230 12.16 -7.32 -3.06
N ILE A 231 13.35 -7.39 -2.43
CA ILE A 231 13.59 -8.04 -1.14
C ILE A 231 12.64 -7.47 -0.08
N ASP A 232 12.14 -8.35 0.77
CA ASP A 232 11.32 -8.03 1.96
C ASP A 232 9.97 -7.35 1.67
N SER A 233 9.67 -7.05 0.40
CA SER A 233 8.53 -6.22 -0.01
C SER A 233 7.53 -6.96 -0.90
N HIS A 234 7.85 -8.18 -1.31
CA HIS A 234 7.02 -9.01 -2.17
C HIS A 234 6.87 -10.41 -1.60
N TRP A 235 5.89 -11.16 -2.10
CA TRP A 235 5.87 -12.60 -1.91
C TRP A 235 7.03 -13.26 -2.66
N LYS A 236 7.55 -14.35 -2.11
CA LYS A 236 8.68 -15.09 -2.71
C LYS A 236 8.30 -15.66 -4.08
N GLU A 237 8.92 -15.16 -5.14
CA GLU A 237 8.61 -15.54 -6.54
C GLU A 237 8.80 -17.04 -6.77
N SER A 238 9.88 -17.62 -6.25
CA SER A 238 10.15 -19.05 -6.42
C SER A 238 9.14 -19.98 -5.72
N VAL A 239 8.25 -19.42 -4.91
CA VAL A 239 7.15 -20.13 -4.25
C VAL A 239 5.80 -19.76 -4.87
N PHE A 240 5.55 -18.48 -5.13
CA PHE A 240 4.21 -17.96 -5.45
C PHE A 240 4.02 -17.57 -6.92
N GLN A 241 5.09 -17.35 -7.68
CA GLN A 241 5.03 -17.14 -9.12
C GLN A 241 3.96 -16.11 -9.53
N GLY A 242 2.93 -16.50 -10.29
CA GLY A 242 1.91 -15.59 -10.80
C GLY A 242 0.96 -14.97 -9.76
N GLU A 243 1.24 -14.97 -8.46
CA GLU A 243 0.45 -14.15 -7.52
C GLU A 243 0.74 -12.67 -7.74
N LEU A 244 -0.27 -11.80 -7.71
CA LEU A 244 -0.11 -10.38 -8.07
C LEU A 244 1.04 -9.67 -7.36
N MET A 245 1.27 -9.94 -6.07
CA MET A 245 2.24 -9.25 -5.23
C MET A 245 3.60 -9.95 -5.15
N THR A 246 3.92 -10.82 -6.10
CA THR A 246 5.32 -11.13 -6.39
C THR A 246 5.95 -9.99 -7.20
N GLY A 247 7.29 -9.91 -7.20
CA GLY A 247 8.01 -8.82 -7.87
C GLY A 247 8.03 -8.90 -9.39
N TYR A 248 7.39 -9.90 -9.99
CA TYR A 248 7.53 -10.24 -11.40
C TYR A 248 6.19 -10.57 -12.04
N LEU A 249 5.84 -9.81 -13.08
CA LEU A 249 4.58 -10.00 -13.78
C LEU A 249 4.63 -11.20 -14.74
N GLN A 250 3.62 -12.06 -14.65
CA GLN A 250 3.36 -13.16 -15.57
C GLN A 250 2.17 -12.86 -16.49
N THR A 251 1.76 -13.82 -17.33
CA THR A 251 0.58 -13.68 -18.21
C THR A 251 -0.70 -13.42 -17.42
N THR A 252 -0.83 -14.06 -16.25
CA THR A 252 -1.92 -13.86 -15.30
C THR A 252 -1.35 -13.55 -13.93
N ASN A 253 -1.92 -12.57 -13.25
CA ASN A 253 -1.45 -12.10 -11.95
C ASN A 253 -2.63 -11.97 -10.98
N PRO A 254 -3.26 -13.08 -10.54
CA PRO A 254 -4.38 -13.05 -9.60
C PRO A 254 -4.01 -12.38 -8.27
N LEU A 255 -4.87 -11.48 -7.82
CA LEU A 255 -4.86 -10.96 -6.46
C LEU A 255 -5.54 -11.97 -5.52
N SER A 256 -4.73 -12.71 -4.78
CA SER A 256 -5.17 -13.88 -3.99
C SER A 256 -5.77 -13.50 -2.62
N LYS A 257 -6.55 -14.41 -2.02
CA LYS A 257 -7.02 -14.25 -0.63
C LYS A 257 -5.87 -14.11 0.36
N MET A 258 -4.72 -14.73 0.09
CA MET A 258 -3.50 -14.55 0.89
C MET A 258 -3.08 -13.08 0.97
N THR A 259 -3.08 -12.37 -0.16
CA THR A 259 -2.76 -10.94 -0.20
C THR A 259 -3.81 -10.09 0.51
N LEU A 260 -5.10 -10.37 0.31
CA LEU A 260 -6.17 -9.64 0.99
C LEU A 260 -6.10 -9.84 2.51
N GLN A 261 -5.82 -11.06 2.97
CA GLN A 261 -5.64 -11.35 4.40
C GLN A 261 -4.38 -10.70 4.97
N SER A 262 -3.36 -10.45 4.16
CA SER A 262 -2.20 -9.66 4.61
C SER A 262 -2.61 -8.23 4.97
N LEU A 263 -3.59 -7.62 4.28
CA LEU A 263 -4.17 -6.34 4.70
C LEU A 263 -4.90 -6.46 6.04
N ALA A 264 -5.64 -7.55 6.26
CA ALA A 264 -6.28 -7.79 7.55
C ALA A 264 -5.27 -7.93 8.69
N ASP A 265 -4.15 -8.62 8.45
CA ASP A 265 -3.03 -8.71 9.40
C ASP A 265 -2.38 -7.34 9.70
N LEU A 266 -2.47 -6.36 8.79
CA LEU A 266 -2.01 -4.99 9.04
C LEU A 266 -2.99 -4.19 9.92
N GLY A 267 -4.27 -4.57 9.92
CA GLY A 267 -5.34 -3.97 10.73
C GLY A 267 -6.55 -3.44 9.93
N TYR A 268 -6.64 -3.71 8.62
CA TYR A 268 -7.85 -3.41 7.85
C TYR A 268 -8.96 -4.44 8.11
N ILE A 269 -10.22 -4.03 7.96
CA ILE A 269 -11.35 -4.94 7.80
C ILE A 269 -11.53 -5.18 6.30
N VAL A 270 -11.40 -6.42 5.85
CA VAL A 270 -11.39 -6.74 4.42
C VAL A 270 -12.54 -7.63 3.97
N SER A 271 -13.01 -7.41 2.75
CA SER A 271 -13.87 -8.32 1.99
C SER A 271 -13.02 -9.26 1.16
N LEU A 272 -13.23 -10.58 1.30
CA LEU A 272 -12.55 -11.58 0.47
C LEU A 272 -13.32 -11.94 -0.81
N THR A 273 -14.49 -11.32 -1.04
CA THR A 273 -15.39 -11.65 -2.16
C THR A 273 -14.78 -11.34 -3.52
N THR A 274 -13.85 -10.40 -3.54
CA THR A 274 -13.13 -9.96 -4.73
C THR A 274 -11.89 -10.80 -5.01
N ALA A 275 -11.40 -11.62 -4.07
CA ALA A 275 -10.19 -12.41 -4.28
C ALA A 275 -10.28 -13.30 -5.53
N GLU A 276 -9.22 -13.33 -6.31
CA GLU A 276 -9.15 -14.12 -7.52
C GLU A 276 -8.71 -15.56 -7.23
N PRO A 277 -9.20 -16.55 -8.00
CA PRO A 277 -8.73 -17.91 -7.89
C PRO A 277 -7.22 -17.98 -8.10
N TYR A 278 -6.54 -18.61 -7.16
CA TYR A 278 -5.10 -18.79 -7.18
C TYR A 278 -4.75 -20.06 -6.40
N THR A 279 -3.72 -20.76 -6.84
CA THR A 279 -3.21 -21.97 -6.18
C THR A 279 -1.70 -21.84 -6.12
N VAL A 280 -1.11 -22.07 -4.95
CA VAL A 280 0.35 -22.12 -4.80
C VAL A 280 0.87 -23.22 -5.73
N PRO A 281 1.78 -22.91 -6.68
CA PRO A 281 2.34 -23.91 -7.56
C PRO A 281 2.98 -25.04 -6.76
N THR A 282 2.57 -26.28 -7.04
CA THR A 282 3.27 -27.44 -6.50
C THR A 282 4.55 -27.64 -7.31
N PRO A 283 5.72 -27.79 -6.67
CA PRO A 283 6.91 -28.24 -7.38
C PRO A 283 6.60 -29.55 -8.09
N PRO A 284 7.06 -29.77 -9.34
CA PRO A 284 6.91 -31.07 -9.97
C PRO A 284 7.51 -32.14 -9.06
N VAL A 285 6.76 -33.22 -8.82
CA VAL A 285 7.28 -34.38 -8.11
C VAL A 285 8.48 -34.88 -8.92
N ALA A 286 9.68 -34.77 -8.37
CA ALA A 286 10.88 -35.33 -8.97
C ALA A 286 10.76 -36.86 -8.97
N ILE A 287 10.22 -37.42 -10.05
CA ILE A 287 10.32 -38.86 -10.31
C ILE A 287 11.79 -39.11 -10.68
N GLY A 288 12.47 -39.92 -9.88
CA GLY A 288 13.93 -40.04 -9.90
C GLY A 288 14.55 -40.38 -11.26
N ALA A 289 15.78 -39.90 -11.40
CA ALA A 289 16.81 -40.20 -12.41
C ALA A 289 16.64 -39.57 -13.80
N GLY A 290 17.45 -38.53 -14.06
CA GLY A 290 18.00 -38.26 -15.39
C GLY A 290 17.20 -37.33 -16.30
N ALA A 291 16.90 -36.11 -15.85
CA ALA A 291 16.53 -35.03 -16.77
C ALA A 291 17.37 -33.78 -16.47
N ILE A 292 18.34 -33.55 -17.34
CA ILE A 292 19.08 -32.30 -17.48
C ILE A 292 18.08 -31.15 -17.78
N GLY A 293 18.10 -30.12 -16.95
CA GLY A 293 17.64 -28.75 -17.24
C GLY A 293 16.36 -28.61 -18.07
N ALA A 294 15.21 -28.90 -17.49
CA ALA A 294 13.98 -28.24 -17.91
C ALA A 294 13.76 -27.05 -16.97
N SER A 295 14.02 -25.83 -17.46
CA SER A 295 13.56 -24.63 -16.77
C SER A 295 12.04 -24.75 -16.60
N LEU A 296 11.56 -24.64 -15.37
CA LEU A 296 10.14 -24.62 -15.05
C LEU A 296 9.48 -23.33 -15.51
N HIS A 297 10.25 -22.37 -16.01
CA HIS A 297 9.73 -21.24 -16.73
C HIS A 297 9.48 -21.66 -18.18
N GLY A 298 8.21 -21.69 -18.58
CA GLY A 298 7.84 -21.43 -19.97
C GLY A 298 8.21 -19.98 -20.33
N ILE A 299 9.50 -19.68 -20.40
CA ILE A 299 10.03 -18.37 -20.79
C ILE A 299 9.75 -18.12 -22.27
N SER A 300 8.53 -17.64 -22.57
CA SER A 300 8.25 -16.86 -23.78
C SER A 300 7.86 -15.42 -23.50
N GLU A 301 7.77 -15.00 -22.24
CA GLU A 301 7.26 -13.67 -21.89
C GLU A 301 8.37 -12.75 -21.39
N GLU A 302 8.33 -11.51 -21.88
CA GLU A 302 9.11 -10.37 -21.41
C GLU A 302 8.80 -10.16 -19.92
N LEU A 303 9.70 -10.69 -19.08
CA LEU A 303 9.57 -10.69 -17.63
C LEU A 303 9.94 -9.31 -17.12
N ILE A 304 8.95 -8.59 -16.60
CA ILE A 304 9.14 -7.18 -16.23
C ILE A 304 9.31 -7.05 -14.72
N VAL A 305 10.35 -6.29 -14.36
CA VAL A 305 10.67 -5.94 -12.97
C VAL A 305 9.86 -4.70 -12.58
N LEU A 306 9.11 -4.81 -11.50
CA LEU A 306 8.39 -3.68 -10.91
C LEU A 306 9.36 -2.77 -10.16
N GLY A 307 9.07 -1.47 -10.10
CA GLY A 307 9.95 -0.53 -9.42
C GLY A 307 9.93 -0.74 -7.91
N ALA A 308 10.98 -0.28 -7.23
CA ALA A 308 11.10 -0.44 -5.79
C ALA A 308 9.94 0.26 -5.06
N PRO A 309 9.17 -0.45 -4.23
CA PRO A 309 8.10 0.16 -3.47
C PRO A 309 8.69 1.08 -2.39
N MET A 310 7.95 2.15 -2.09
CA MET A 310 8.42 3.21 -1.21
C MET A 310 7.96 2.93 0.22
N ALA A 311 8.91 2.66 1.13
CA ALA A 311 8.59 2.55 2.55
C ALA A 311 8.14 3.92 3.13
N PRO A 312 7.27 3.95 4.17
CA PRO A 312 6.74 5.19 4.71
C PRO A 312 7.86 6.10 5.22
N ARG A 313 7.81 7.39 4.88
CA ARG A 313 8.88 8.33 5.22
C ARG A 313 8.60 9.09 6.53
N PHE A 314 7.34 9.32 6.84
CA PHE A 314 6.94 10.04 8.04
C PHE A 314 5.70 9.42 8.69
N VAL A 315 5.52 9.77 9.97
CA VAL A 315 4.26 9.63 10.69
C VAL A 315 3.60 10.99 10.83
N VAL A 316 2.28 11.03 10.80
CA VAL A 316 1.49 12.23 11.09
C VAL A 316 0.67 12.01 12.36
N ASP A 317 0.71 12.99 13.26
CA ASP A 317 -0.10 12.98 14.47
C ASP A 317 -1.47 13.67 14.26
N GLU A 318 -2.32 13.63 15.28
CA GLU A 318 -3.68 14.20 15.24
C GLU A 318 -3.69 15.72 14.99
N LEU A 319 -2.58 16.42 15.20
CA LEU A 319 -2.44 17.85 14.97
C LEU A 319 -1.83 18.18 13.59
N GLY A 320 -1.61 17.17 12.74
CA GLY A 320 -1.03 17.34 11.41
C GLY A 320 0.48 17.50 11.38
N ARG A 321 1.16 17.27 12.50
CA ARG A 321 2.62 17.40 12.59
C ARG A 321 3.28 16.12 12.10
N THR A 322 4.23 16.26 11.18
CA THR A 322 4.94 15.12 10.60
C THR A 322 6.29 14.88 11.25
N THR A 323 6.57 13.63 11.64
CA THR A 323 7.88 13.22 12.17
C THR A 323 8.53 12.18 11.26
N PRO A 324 9.82 12.30 10.91
CA PRO A 324 10.51 11.30 10.09
C PRO A 324 10.55 9.93 10.76
N ILE A 325 10.31 8.88 9.98
CA ILE A 325 10.48 7.49 10.43
C ILE A 325 11.96 7.14 10.37
N ARG A 326 12.48 6.52 11.44
CA ARG A 326 13.84 5.97 11.49
C ARG A 326 13.76 4.45 11.41
N TYR A 327 14.27 3.90 10.32
CA TYR A 327 14.47 2.47 10.18
C TYR A 327 15.72 2.08 10.95
N ARG A 328 15.58 1.10 11.84
CA ARG A 328 16.70 0.46 12.52
C ARG A 328 17.18 -0.73 11.72
#